data_AF-A0A966QJE3-F1
#
_entry.id   AF-A0A966QJE3-F1
#
_cell.length_a   1.000
_cell.length_b   1.000
_cell.length_c   1.000
_cell.angle_alpha   90.00
_cell.angle_beta   90.00
_cell.angle_gamma   90.00
#
_symmetry.space_group_name_H-M   'P 1'
#
loop_
_entity.id
_entity.type
_entity.pdbx_description
1 polymer ?
#
loop_
_entity_poly.entity_id
_entity_poly.type
_entity_poly.pdbx_seq_one_letter_code
_entity_poly.pdbx_strand_id
1 'polypeptide(L)'
;MHHRHTYPYSLLALFGIGATLILGACSGDSESMTSKTSTASSLNESSIPIDTTAAIKAASWNPTIKITYSGEIINFQPDGIPNHERDEYYAVPNAGVVVPDANSAHVMKDPTKAQTYSFDIPSIPKYSSTVTKANLGSIGVMISGAVLYNPYEGDGSKVAMASNFSITDENGIIASFVDKCAGHPTPDMGAYHYHGLPSCVTSQVDTSKGPSHIIGVALDGFPIYGANDINGKAVDVKNLDECNGINSPTPEFPDGVYHYVLPGTSDATSSIRCFHGKVDTSQILQMPNMGPMPNLATAAKKFGITETQLKDAFNNTLPPDFSSAAKNLGITEAELRAALGVK
;
A
#
# COMPACT_ATOMS: atom_id res chain seq x y z
N MET A 1 -54.66 21.29 45.46
CA MET A 1 -54.78 19.97 44.81
C MET A 1 -53.70 19.08 45.43
N HIS A 2 -54.02 18.33 46.50
CA HIS A 2 -54.24 16.86 46.53
C HIS A 2 -53.03 16.06 46.01
N HIS A 3 -52.44 15.05 46.66
CA HIS A 3 -52.57 14.35 47.96
C HIS A 3 -51.26 13.49 48.10
N ARG A 4 -50.44 13.64 49.16
CA ARG A 4 -50.22 12.75 50.34
C ARG A 4 -50.09 11.21 50.13
N HIS A 5 -48.94 10.69 50.62
CA HIS A 5 -48.67 9.51 51.49
C HIS A 5 -49.01 8.08 50.97
N THR A 6 -48.35 6.97 51.34
CA THR A 6 -47.74 6.48 52.61
C THR A 6 -46.96 5.16 52.38
N TYR A 7 -45.94 4.86 53.20
CA TYR A 7 -45.38 3.50 53.48
C TYR A 7 -46.27 2.73 54.49
N PRO A 8 -46.15 1.39 54.73
CA PRO A 8 -45.18 0.85 55.73
C PRO A 8 -44.70 -0.63 55.58
N TYR A 9 -43.79 -0.99 56.49
CA TYR A 9 -43.09 -2.25 56.79
C TYR A 9 -43.94 -3.37 57.45
N SER A 10 -43.44 -4.62 57.39
CA SER A 10 -43.38 -5.68 58.44
C SER A 10 -43.13 -7.07 57.79
N LEU A 11 -42.66 -8.17 58.41
CA LEU A 11 -41.75 -8.53 59.51
C LEU A 11 -41.78 -10.10 59.56
N LEU A 12 -40.65 -10.75 59.90
CA LEU A 12 -40.51 -12.06 60.59
C LEU A 12 -40.77 -13.41 59.87
N ALA A 13 -39.78 -14.33 59.92
CA ALA A 13 -39.85 -15.62 60.63
C ALA A 13 -38.52 -16.42 60.61
N LEU A 14 -38.11 -16.90 61.79
CA LEU A 14 -36.99 -17.81 62.12
C LEU A 14 -37.44 -19.28 62.10
N PHE A 15 -36.54 -20.23 61.81
CA PHE A 15 -36.39 -21.61 62.35
C PHE A 15 -35.14 -22.21 61.66
N GLY A 16 -34.21 -23.00 62.20
CA GLY A 16 -33.99 -23.65 63.49
C GLY A 16 -33.03 -24.85 63.30
N ILE A 17 -31.89 -24.83 64.00
CA ILE A 17 -31.12 -25.94 64.64
C ILE A 17 -30.65 -27.17 63.81
N GLY A 18 -29.34 -27.49 63.95
CA GLY A 18 -28.81 -28.85 63.83
C GLY A 18 -27.28 -28.93 63.82
N ALA A 19 -26.67 -29.37 64.92
CA ALA A 19 -25.23 -29.63 65.05
C ALA A 19 -24.97 -31.16 65.16
N THR A 20 -24.00 -31.72 64.44
CA THR A 20 -23.21 -32.91 64.87
C THR A 20 -21.89 -33.03 64.06
N LEU A 21 -20.79 -33.33 64.78
CA LEU A 21 -19.43 -33.68 64.33
C LEU A 21 -19.40 -34.96 63.44
N ILE A 22 -18.39 -35.28 62.60
CA ILE A 22 -17.07 -35.87 62.95
C ILE A 22 -16.20 -36.10 61.67
N LEU A 23 -14.90 -35.76 61.76
CA LEU A 23 -13.64 -36.25 61.10
C LEU A 23 -13.44 -36.27 59.57
N GLY A 24 -12.26 -35.78 59.15
CA GLY A 24 -11.43 -36.52 58.17
C GLY A 24 -10.72 -35.76 57.04
N ALA A 25 -9.58 -35.14 57.35
CA ALA A 25 -8.32 -35.09 56.57
C ALA A 25 -8.21 -34.46 55.14
N CYS A 26 -7.25 -33.52 55.08
CA CYS A 26 -6.24 -33.23 54.05
C CYS A 26 -6.53 -32.30 52.84
N SER A 27 -5.80 -31.17 52.89
CA SER A 27 -5.05 -30.49 51.81
C SER A 27 -5.70 -29.32 51.04
N GLY A 28 -5.13 -28.12 51.29
CA GLY A 28 -5.35 -26.80 50.67
C GLY A 28 -4.95 -25.75 51.73
N ASP A 29 -4.17 -24.68 51.52
CA ASP A 29 -3.81 -23.92 50.33
C ASP A 29 -2.50 -23.11 50.58
N SER A 30 -1.97 -22.56 49.47
CA SER A 30 -1.17 -21.33 49.32
C SER A 30 0.27 -21.31 49.88
N GLU A 31 1.31 -20.77 49.25
CA GLU A 31 1.50 -19.81 48.15
C GLU A 31 2.83 -20.13 47.43
N SER A 32 2.96 -19.82 46.14
CA SER A 32 4.20 -19.24 45.57
C SER A 32 4.04 -18.92 44.08
N MET A 33 4.18 -17.63 43.79
CA MET A 33 4.59 -16.98 42.53
C MET A 33 5.12 -17.92 41.43
N THR A 34 4.44 -17.94 40.28
CA THR A 34 5.02 -18.42 39.03
C THR A 34 4.73 -17.45 37.89
N SER A 35 5.83 -16.93 37.34
CA SER A 35 5.96 -16.26 36.05
C SER A 35 5.05 -16.88 34.98
N LYS A 36 4.02 -16.15 34.54
CA LYS A 36 3.32 -16.46 33.30
C LYS A 36 4.11 -15.90 32.13
N THR A 37 5.00 -16.75 31.62
CA THR A 37 5.54 -16.63 30.28
C THR A 37 4.35 -16.64 29.31
N SER A 38 4.14 -15.54 28.60
CA SER A 38 3.19 -15.46 27.50
C SER A 38 3.69 -16.36 26.37
N THR A 39 3.14 -17.56 26.28
CA THR A 39 3.29 -18.44 25.12
C THR A 39 2.75 -17.70 23.90
N ALA A 40 3.64 -17.37 22.97
CA ALA A 40 3.29 -17.07 21.59
C ALA A 40 2.43 -18.23 21.07
N SER A 41 1.20 -17.92 20.65
CA SER A 41 0.36 -18.86 19.94
C SER A 41 1.06 -19.20 18.62
N SER A 42 1.59 -20.42 18.53
CA SER A 42 2.07 -21.00 17.28
C SER A 42 0.92 -20.98 16.26
N LEU A 43 1.05 -20.16 15.23
CA LEU A 43 0.16 -20.20 14.07
C LEU A 43 0.27 -21.60 13.45
N ASN A 44 -0.86 -22.32 13.48
CA ASN A 44 -0.94 -23.68 12.97
C ASN A 44 -0.97 -23.61 11.44
N GLU A 45 0.01 -24.23 10.79
CA GLU A 45 0.29 -24.26 9.34
C GLU A 45 -0.76 -25.06 8.52
N SER A 46 -1.98 -25.23 9.05
CA SER A 46 -3.03 -26.09 8.51
C SER A 46 -4.32 -25.32 8.18
N SER A 47 -4.19 -24.12 7.60
CA SER A 47 -5.32 -23.47 6.94
C SER A 47 -5.65 -24.24 5.65
N ILE A 48 -6.91 -24.68 5.52
CA ILE A 48 -7.42 -25.24 4.26
C ILE A 48 -7.11 -24.24 3.12
N PRO A 49 -6.58 -24.69 1.96
CA PRO A 49 -6.36 -23.79 0.84
C PRO A 49 -7.66 -23.05 0.47
N ILE A 50 -7.62 -21.72 0.47
CA ILE A 50 -8.76 -20.88 0.12
C ILE A 50 -8.64 -20.51 -1.36
N ASP A 51 -9.65 -20.85 -2.15
CA ASP A 51 -9.77 -20.42 -3.54
C ASP A 51 -10.42 -19.03 -3.61
N THR A 52 -9.68 -18.05 -4.13
CA THR A 52 -10.11 -16.66 -4.25
C THR A 52 -10.91 -16.38 -5.52
N THR A 53 -11.06 -17.36 -6.43
CA THR A 53 -11.69 -17.17 -7.74
C THR A 53 -13.10 -16.61 -7.65
N ALA A 54 -13.93 -17.11 -6.73
CA ALA A 54 -15.31 -16.66 -6.61
C ALA A 54 -15.40 -15.20 -6.14
N ALA A 55 -14.59 -14.83 -5.14
CA ALA A 55 -14.51 -13.47 -4.62
C ALA A 55 -13.97 -12.50 -5.68
N ILE A 56 -12.90 -12.90 -6.39
CA ILE A 56 -12.32 -12.11 -7.48
C ILE A 56 -13.33 -11.90 -8.61
N LYS A 57 -14.13 -12.90 -9.00
CA LYS A 57 -15.18 -12.74 -10.02
C LYS A 57 -16.29 -11.76 -9.60
N ALA A 58 -16.58 -11.68 -8.32
CA ALA A 58 -17.64 -10.83 -7.78
C ALA A 58 -17.18 -9.38 -7.50
N ALA A 59 -15.88 -9.14 -7.39
CA ALA A 59 -15.33 -7.82 -7.11
C ALA A 59 -15.59 -6.82 -8.26
N SER A 60 -15.71 -5.53 -7.90
CA SER A 60 -16.09 -4.44 -8.82
C SER A 60 -14.90 -3.92 -9.64
N TRP A 61 -14.28 -4.80 -10.42
CA TRP A 61 -13.16 -4.45 -11.31
C TRP A 61 -13.56 -3.40 -12.35
N ASN A 62 -12.65 -2.46 -12.61
CA ASN A 62 -12.73 -1.57 -13.75
C ASN A 62 -12.86 -2.41 -15.04
N PRO A 63 -13.88 -2.15 -15.88
CA PRO A 63 -14.14 -2.95 -17.08
C PRO A 63 -13.04 -2.87 -18.14
N THR A 64 -12.07 -1.95 -18.03
CA THR A 64 -10.88 -1.93 -18.91
C THR A 64 -9.89 -3.04 -18.59
N ILE A 65 -9.96 -3.64 -17.39
CA ILE A 65 -9.08 -4.75 -16.99
C ILE A 65 -9.57 -6.02 -17.69
N LYS A 66 -8.73 -6.59 -18.54
CA LYS A 66 -8.98 -7.92 -19.09
C LYS A 66 -8.56 -8.97 -18.07
N ILE A 67 -9.51 -9.80 -17.64
CA ILE A 67 -9.29 -10.87 -16.67
C ILE A 67 -9.60 -12.22 -17.33
N THR A 68 -8.68 -13.18 -17.24
CA THR A 68 -8.89 -14.54 -17.72
C THR A 68 -8.60 -15.56 -16.64
N TYR A 69 -9.39 -16.62 -16.59
CA TYR A 69 -9.33 -17.66 -15.55
C TYR A 69 -8.89 -18.96 -16.20
N SER A 70 -7.76 -19.52 -15.77
CA SER A 70 -7.19 -20.74 -16.35
C SER A 70 -6.50 -21.59 -15.29
N GLY A 71 -7.12 -22.72 -14.92
CA GLY A 71 -6.62 -23.58 -13.85
C GLY A 71 -6.55 -22.84 -12.51
N GLU A 72 -5.39 -22.89 -11.86
CA GLU A 72 -5.11 -22.20 -10.58
C GLU A 72 -4.53 -20.78 -10.79
N ILE A 73 -4.66 -20.21 -11.99
CA ILE A 73 -4.13 -18.89 -12.34
C ILE A 73 -5.26 -17.99 -12.83
N ILE A 74 -5.23 -16.75 -12.37
CA ILE A 74 -6.06 -15.65 -12.85
C ILE A 74 -5.10 -14.63 -13.46
N ASN A 75 -5.20 -14.45 -14.77
CA ASN A 75 -4.38 -13.49 -15.48
C ASN A 75 -5.11 -12.14 -15.54
N PHE A 76 -4.46 -11.10 -15.01
CA PHE A 76 -4.91 -9.71 -15.01
C PHE A 76 -4.10 -8.88 -15.98
N GLN A 77 -4.77 -8.17 -16.90
CA GLN A 77 -4.17 -7.24 -17.84
C GLN A 77 -4.77 -5.83 -17.68
N PRO A 78 -4.40 -5.09 -16.61
CA PRO A 78 -4.77 -3.69 -16.47
C PRO A 78 -3.92 -2.79 -17.37
N ASP A 79 -4.45 -1.64 -17.78
CA ASP A 79 -3.69 -0.58 -18.45
C ASP A 79 -3.09 0.43 -17.47
N GLY A 80 -3.31 0.26 -16.16
CA GLY A 80 -2.79 1.14 -15.12
C GLY A 80 -3.56 2.45 -14.93
N ILE A 81 -4.63 2.69 -15.69
CA ILE A 81 -5.44 3.91 -15.59
C ILE A 81 -6.56 3.67 -14.58
N PRO A 82 -6.58 4.39 -13.44
CA PRO A 82 -7.67 4.23 -12.48
C PRO A 82 -8.99 4.77 -13.06
N ASN A 83 -10.10 4.10 -12.75
CA ASN A 83 -11.47 4.52 -13.08
C ASN A 83 -12.03 5.65 -12.18
N HIS A 84 -11.16 6.36 -11.45
CA HIS A 84 -11.53 7.53 -10.67
C HIS A 84 -10.77 8.76 -11.18
N GLU A 85 -11.27 9.94 -10.79
CA GLU A 85 -10.60 11.19 -11.09
C GLU A 85 -9.21 11.24 -10.43
N ARG A 86 -8.22 11.74 -11.18
CA ARG A 86 -6.86 12.04 -10.72
C ARG A 86 -6.69 13.55 -10.61
N ASP A 87 -5.68 13.99 -9.87
CA ASP A 87 -5.34 15.41 -9.85
C ASP A 87 -4.89 15.87 -11.25
N GLU A 88 -5.23 17.11 -11.63
CA GLU A 88 -4.91 17.65 -12.96
C GLU A 88 -3.41 17.90 -13.15
N TYR A 89 -2.70 18.20 -12.05
CA TYR A 89 -1.27 18.50 -12.01
C TYR A 89 -0.59 17.75 -10.87
N TYR A 90 0.65 17.35 -11.10
CA TYR A 90 1.51 16.70 -10.12
C TYR A 90 2.80 17.50 -9.93
N ALA A 91 3.31 17.48 -8.70
CA ALA A 91 4.69 17.85 -8.43
C ALA A 91 5.55 16.67 -8.84
N VAL A 92 6.32 16.78 -9.93
CA VAL A 92 7.16 15.68 -10.43
C VAL A 92 8.64 15.97 -10.18
N PRO A 93 9.46 14.96 -9.83
CA PRO A 93 10.89 15.14 -9.64
C PRO A 93 11.56 15.79 -10.85
N ASN A 94 12.52 16.68 -10.58
CA ASN A 94 13.45 17.14 -11.61
C ASN A 94 14.32 15.98 -12.11
N ALA A 95 14.84 16.09 -13.33
CA ALA A 95 15.64 15.04 -13.94
C ALA A 95 16.81 14.60 -13.02
N GLY A 96 16.92 13.29 -12.76
CA GLY A 96 17.93 12.70 -11.88
C GLY A 96 17.55 12.65 -10.40
N VAL A 97 16.46 13.27 -9.98
CA VAL A 97 16.02 13.23 -8.57
C VAL A 97 15.26 11.93 -8.31
N VAL A 98 15.82 11.08 -7.43
CA VAL A 98 15.20 9.79 -7.06
C VAL A 98 14.13 9.96 -5.99
N VAL A 99 14.39 10.83 -5.01
CA VAL A 99 13.44 11.17 -3.95
C VAL A 99 13.27 12.68 -3.93
N PRO A 100 12.17 13.21 -4.48
CA PRO A 100 11.97 14.65 -4.56
C PRO A 100 11.51 15.26 -3.23
N ASP A 101 11.69 16.57 -3.16
CA ASP A 101 11.10 17.47 -2.18
C ASP A 101 10.60 18.75 -2.88
N ALA A 102 10.07 19.69 -2.10
CA ALA A 102 9.52 20.95 -2.62
C ALA A 102 10.54 21.81 -3.41
N ASN A 103 11.85 21.59 -3.26
CA ASN A 103 12.90 22.34 -3.96
C ASN A 103 13.46 21.60 -5.19
N SER A 104 13.08 20.34 -5.38
CA SER A 104 13.64 19.43 -6.38
C SER A 104 12.58 18.82 -7.29
N ALA A 105 11.42 19.47 -7.38
CA ALA A 105 10.31 19.11 -8.23
C ALA A 105 9.82 20.31 -9.07
N HIS A 106 9.06 20.04 -10.12
CA HIS A 106 8.34 21.03 -10.92
C HIS A 106 6.90 20.58 -11.17
N VAL A 107 6.02 21.54 -11.47
CA VAL A 107 4.62 21.24 -11.78
C VAL A 107 4.52 20.70 -13.19
N MET A 108 3.82 19.58 -13.36
CA MET A 108 3.52 18.97 -14.65
C MET A 108 2.05 18.58 -14.70
N LYS A 109 1.40 18.84 -15.85
CA LYS A 109 0.04 18.33 -16.10
C LYS A 109 0.07 16.80 -16.10
N ASP A 110 -0.95 16.15 -15.51
CA ASP A 110 -1.04 14.69 -15.31
C ASP A 110 -0.31 13.88 -16.41
N PRO A 111 0.91 13.37 -16.13
CA PRO A 111 1.70 12.64 -17.10
C PRO A 111 1.27 11.18 -17.24
N THR A 112 0.19 10.76 -16.58
CA THR A 112 -0.30 9.37 -16.60
C THR A 112 -0.53 8.87 -18.02
N LYS A 113 -0.03 7.67 -18.31
CA LYS A 113 -0.14 6.98 -19.60
C LYS A 113 -0.53 5.53 -19.38
N ALA A 114 -1.27 4.97 -20.33
CA ALA A 114 -1.59 3.56 -20.33
C ALA A 114 -0.30 2.72 -20.41
N GLN A 115 -0.25 1.66 -19.62
CA GLN A 115 0.83 0.69 -19.55
C GLN A 115 0.36 -0.64 -20.16
N THR A 116 1.28 -1.60 -20.32
CA THR A 116 0.95 -2.96 -20.79
C THR A 116 1.32 -3.96 -19.70
N TYR A 117 0.47 -4.07 -18.69
CA TYR A 117 0.65 -5.04 -17.61
C TYR A 117 0.04 -6.40 -17.99
N SER A 118 0.65 -7.48 -17.47
CA SER A 118 0.08 -8.82 -17.48
C SER A 118 0.61 -9.56 -16.27
N PHE A 119 -0.28 -9.90 -15.34
CA PHE A 119 0.07 -10.59 -14.11
C PHE A 119 -0.63 -11.93 -14.02
N ASP A 120 0.13 -13.01 -13.83
CA ASP A 120 -0.39 -14.33 -13.53
C ASP A 120 -0.44 -14.49 -12.01
N ILE A 121 -1.65 -14.37 -11.47
CA ILE A 121 -1.90 -14.37 -10.03
C ILE A 121 -2.51 -15.71 -9.62
N PRO A 122 -1.96 -16.42 -8.61
CA PRO A 122 -2.53 -17.66 -8.12
C PRO A 122 -3.96 -17.46 -7.58
N SER A 123 -4.91 -18.29 -8.02
CA SER A 123 -6.26 -18.31 -7.42
C SER A 123 -6.33 -19.03 -6.08
N ILE A 124 -5.34 -19.87 -5.78
CA ILE A 124 -5.23 -20.59 -4.51
C ILE A 124 -3.89 -20.17 -3.87
N PRO A 125 -3.82 -18.97 -3.26
CA PRO A 125 -2.61 -18.49 -2.62
C PRO A 125 -2.18 -19.44 -1.49
N LYS A 126 -0.87 -19.72 -1.42
CA LYS A 126 -0.28 -20.58 -0.40
C LYS A 126 0.49 -19.73 0.59
N TYR A 127 -0.02 -19.64 1.82
CA TYR A 127 0.68 -18.94 2.90
C TYR A 127 2.03 -19.60 3.19
N SER A 128 3.06 -18.79 3.36
CA SER A 128 4.40 -19.16 3.79
C SER A 128 4.79 -18.31 4.99
N SER A 129 5.37 -18.94 6.01
CA SER A 129 5.99 -18.22 7.14
C SER A 129 7.27 -17.49 6.74
N THR A 130 7.89 -17.87 5.61
CA THR A 130 9.00 -17.13 5.01
C THR A 130 8.46 -16.12 4.02
N VAL A 131 8.73 -14.84 4.28
CA VAL A 131 8.25 -13.73 3.46
C VAL A 131 9.17 -13.41 2.28
N THR A 132 8.58 -12.93 1.19
CA THR A 132 9.31 -12.33 0.05
C THR A 132 9.17 -10.82 0.12
N LYS A 133 10.28 -10.06 0.18
CA LYS A 133 10.20 -8.59 0.21
C LYS A 133 9.51 -8.04 -1.04
N ALA A 134 8.62 -7.07 -0.84
CA ALA A 134 8.07 -6.29 -1.93
C ALA A 134 9.19 -5.52 -2.64
N ASN A 135 9.15 -5.44 -3.96
CA ASN A 135 10.06 -4.59 -4.72
C ASN A 135 9.49 -3.17 -4.85
N LEU A 136 10.20 -2.30 -5.57
CA LEU A 136 9.79 -0.92 -5.85
C LEU A 136 8.78 -0.81 -7.02
N GLY A 137 8.24 -1.92 -7.51
CA GLY A 137 7.29 -1.95 -8.63
C GLY A 137 5.91 -2.41 -8.20
N SER A 138 5.12 -2.87 -9.18
CA SER A 138 3.76 -3.35 -8.96
C SER A 138 3.75 -4.56 -8.02
N ILE A 139 2.95 -4.48 -6.96
CA ILE A 139 2.75 -5.56 -5.98
C ILE A 139 1.31 -6.07 -5.91
N GLY A 140 0.39 -5.40 -6.60
CA GLY A 140 -1.00 -5.85 -6.71
C GLY A 140 -1.76 -5.07 -7.77
N VAL A 141 -2.88 -5.65 -8.22
CA VAL A 141 -3.85 -5.02 -9.13
C VAL A 141 -5.02 -4.53 -8.30
N MET A 142 -5.35 -3.24 -8.40
CA MET A 142 -6.47 -2.64 -7.68
C MET A 142 -7.74 -2.68 -8.53
N ILE A 143 -8.91 -2.70 -7.89
CA ILE A 143 -10.20 -2.72 -8.61
C ILE A 143 -10.38 -1.51 -9.52
N SER A 144 -9.67 -0.41 -9.26
CA SER A 144 -9.69 0.77 -10.12
C SER A 144 -9.02 0.58 -11.47
N GLY A 145 -8.16 -0.43 -11.66
CA GLY A 145 -7.33 -0.62 -12.86
C GLY A 145 -5.90 -0.09 -12.73
N ALA A 146 -5.59 0.68 -11.68
CA ALA A 146 -4.22 1.01 -11.32
C ALA A 146 -3.57 -0.12 -10.49
N VAL A 147 -2.27 0.02 -10.23
CA VAL A 147 -1.47 -0.93 -9.44
C VAL A 147 -1.12 -0.36 -8.07
N LEU A 148 -0.93 -1.24 -7.10
CA LEU A 148 -0.37 -0.89 -5.79
C LEU A 148 1.15 -1.06 -5.84
N TYR A 149 1.89 -0.13 -5.26
CA TYR A 149 3.33 -0.21 -4.99
C TYR A 149 3.57 -0.36 -3.48
N ASN A 150 4.80 -0.71 -3.11
CA ASN A 150 5.21 -0.75 -1.71
C ASN A 150 5.21 0.69 -1.10
N PRO A 151 5.40 0.88 0.21
CA PRO A 151 5.26 2.20 0.84
C PRO A 151 6.42 3.17 0.54
N TYR A 152 7.47 2.72 -0.14
CA TYR A 152 8.73 3.45 -0.28
C TYR A 152 8.90 4.09 -1.66
N GLU A 153 9.63 5.20 -1.66
CA GLU A 153 10.14 5.87 -2.87
C GLU A 153 11.27 5.07 -3.52
N GLY A 154 11.79 5.59 -4.64
CA GLY A 154 12.83 4.94 -5.45
C GLY A 154 14.14 4.62 -4.72
N ASP A 155 14.39 5.17 -3.53
CA ASP A 155 15.54 4.82 -2.68
C ASP A 155 15.33 3.56 -1.82
N GLY A 156 14.09 3.04 -1.74
CA GLY A 156 13.70 1.91 -0.92
C GLY A 156 13.67 2.17 0.58
N SER A 157 13.69 3.43 1.03
CA SER A 157 13.72 3.77 2.45
C SER A 157 12.82 4.93 2.85
N LYS A 158 12.69 5.95 1.99
CA LYS A 158 11.79 7.08 2.20
C LYS A 158 10.35 6.62 2.01
N VAL A 159 9.50 6.84 3.01
CA VAL A 159 8.07 6.54 2.89
C VAL A 159 7.38 7.63 2.09
N ALA A 160 6.72 7.24 0.99
CA ALA A 160 6.03 8.13 0.06
C ALA A 160 4.98 9.00 0.76
N MET A 161 4.09 8.35 1.51
CA MET A 161 2.96 9.01 2.20
C MET A 161 3.43 9.96 3.31
N ALA A 162 4.52 9.64 4.02
CA ALA A 162 5.09 10.51 5.05
C ALA A 162 5.88 11.69 4.46
N SER A 163 6.37 11.54 3.23
CA SER A 163 7.21 12.52 2.55
C SER A 163 6.45 13.35 1.52
N ASN A 164 5.12 13.25 1.47
CA ASN A 164 4.31 14.00 0.52
C ASN A 164 4.48 15.51 0.73
N PHE A 165 4.52 16.26 -0.36
CA PHE A 165 4.66 17.71 -0.39
C PHE A 165 3.87 18.30 -1.56
N SER A 166 3.67 19.61 -1.52
CA SER A 166 3.08 20.36 -2.63
C SER A 166 3.97 21.54 -3.00
N ILE A 167 3.95 21.92 -4.27
CA ILE A 167 4.63 23.10 -4.79
C ILE A 167 3.64 24.00 -5.53
N THR A 168 4.01 25.25 -5.75
CA THR A 168 3.24 26.20 -6.56
C THR A 168 4.12 26.73 -7.67
N ASP A 169 3.65 26.65 -8.92
CA ASP A 169 4.39 27.21 -10.06
C ASP A 169 4.20 28.73 -10.19
N GLU A 170 4.89 29.31 -11.19
CA GLU A 170 4.84 30.75 -11.48
C GLU A 170 3.44 31.24 -11.89
N ASN A 171 2.56 30.33 -12.34
CA ASN A 171 1.18 30.63 -12.73
C ASN A 171 0.18 30.46 -11.57
N GLY A 172 0.65 30.07 -10.38
CA GLY A 172 -0.18 29.83 -9.20
C GLY A 172 -0.84 28.45 -9.16
N ILE A 173 -0.43 27.52 -10.03
CA ILE A 173 -0.92 26.13 -10.01
C ILE A 173 -0.26 25.41 -8.83
N ILE A 174 -1.09 24.86 -7.94
CA ILE A 174 -0.65 24.05 -6.81
C ILE A 174 -0.75 22.58 -7.21
N ALA A 175 0.33 21.82 -7.03
CA ALA A 175 0.37 20.40 -7.32
C ALA A 175 1.05 19.64 -6.18
N SER A 176 0.52 18.46 -5.87
CA SER A 176 1.07 17.55 -4.87
C SER A 176 1.90 16.45 -5.53
N PHE A 177 2.86 15.91 -4.79
CA PHE A 177 3.65 14.76 -5.22
C PHE A 177 2.79 13.49 -5.23
N VAL A 178 2.12 13.20 -4.10
CA VAL A 178 1.07 12.17 -3.99
C VAL A 178 -0.30 12.84 -3.96
N ASP A 179 -1.22 12.36 -4.80
CA ASP A 179 -2.56 12.92 -4.96
C ASP A 179 -3.51 12.61 -3.80
N LYS A 180 -4.72 13.18 -3.89
CA LYS A 180 -5.83 12.95 -2.94
C LYS A 180 -6.27 11.48 -2.80
N CYS A 181 -5.90 10.63 -3.75
CA CYS A 181 -6.21 9.21 -3.79
C CYS A 181 -5.02 8.35 -3.33
N ALA A 182 -3.99 8.93 -2.70
CA ALA A 182 -2.81 8.23 -2.22
C ALA A 182 -1.95 7.57 -3.32
N GLY A 183 -1.99 8.12 -4.54
CA GLY A 183 -1.18 7.67 -5.66
C GLY A 183 -0.55 8.78 -6.47
N HIS A 184 0.36 8.42 -7.36
CA HIS A 184 1.00 9.34 -8.30
C HIS A 184 1.56 8.61 -9.53
N PRO A 185 1.76 9.31 -10.65
CA PRO A 185 2.41 8.76 -11.83
C PRO A 185 3.93 8.82 -11.74
N THR A 186 4.59 7.76 -12.19
CA THR A 186 6.02 7.84 -12.51
C THR A 186 6.22 8.83 -13.66
N PRO A 187 7.01 9.92 -13.52
CA PRO A 187 6.97 11.06 -14.44
C PRO A 187 7.14 10.72 -15.93
N ASP A 188 8.21 10.01 -16.29
CA ASP A 188 8.53 9.75 -17.70
C ASP A 188 7.64 8.65 -18.32
N MET A 189 7.38 7.60 -17.54
CA MET A 189 6.60 6.44 -17.98
C MET A 189 5.09 6.68 -17.93
N GLY A 190 4.62 7.59 -17.08
CA GLY A 190 3.21 7.80 -16.78
C GLY A 190 2.54 6.65 -16.03
N ALA A 191 3.30 5.73 -15.43
CA ALA A 191 2.74 4.61 -14.69
C ALA A 191 2.18 5.09 -13.35
N TYR A 192 0.86 5.27 -13.26
CA TYR A 192 0.16 5.64 -12.03
C TYR A 192 0.07 4.47 -11.06
N HIS A 193 0.37 4.72 -9.79
CA HIS A 193 0.40 3.71 -8.74
C HIS A 193 0.07 4.31 -7.37
N TYR A 194 -0.46 3.49 -6.46
CA TYR A 194 -0.73 3.89 -5.08
C TYR A 194 0.40 3.49 -4.13
N HIS A 195 0.64 4.30 -3.10
CA HIS A 195 1.55 3.98 -1.97
C HIS A 195 0.81 3.87 -0.63
N GLY A 196 -0.52 4.01 -0.65
CA GLY A 196 -1.36 4.01 0.55
C GLY A 196 -2.77 3.55 0.25
N LEU A 197 -3.65 3.60 1.27
CA LEU A 197 -5.07 3.33 1.12
C LEU A 197 -5.72 4.36 0.19
N PRO A 198 -6.20 3.97 -1.00
CA PRO A 198 -6.79 4.91 -1.92
C PRO A 198 -8.28 5.11 -1.61
N SER A 199 -8.61 6.25 -0.98
CA SER A 199 -9.99 6.59 -0.59
C SER A 199 -10.96 6.58 -1.79
N CYS A 200 -10.46 6.97 -2.97
CA CYS A 200 -11.15 6.98 -4.25
C CYS A 200 -11.51 5.58 -4.78
N VAL A 201 -10.89 4.54 -4.23
CA VAL A 201 -11.18 3.13 -4.54
C VAL A 201 -12.11 2.55 -3.47
N THR A 202 -11.82 2.76 -2.18
CA THR A 202 -12.71 2.29 -1.10
C THR A 202 -14.10 2.89 -1.24
N SER A 203 -14.24 4.14 -1.68
CA SER A 203 -15.57 4.76 -1.87
C SER A 203 -16.45 4.09 -2.92
N GLN A 204 -15.90 3.21 -3.76
CA GLN A 204 -16.64 2.46 -4.77
C GLN A 204 -17.34 1.22 -4.19
N VAL A 205 -16.83 0.68 -3.09
CA VAL A 205 -17.24 -0.63 -2.55
C VAL A 205 -17.57 -0.60 -1.06
N ASP A 206 -16.97 0.30 -0.29
CA ASP A 206 -17.15 0.44 1.15
C ASP A 206 -18.23 1.49 1.48
N THR A 207 -18.82 1.35 2.67
CA THR A 207 -19.66 2.38 3.28
C THR A 207 -18.96 3.00 4.48
N SER A 208 -19.34 4.21 4.89
CA SER A 208 -18.63 4.96 5.95
C SER A 208 -18.58 4.29 7.33
N LYS A 209 -19.43 3.29 7.58
CA LYS A 209 -19.47 2.51 8.84
C LYS A 209 -19.44 1.00 8.60
N GLY A 210 -19.29 0.58 7.35
CA GLY A 210 -19.31 -0.83 6.98
C GLY A 210 -17.91 -1.44 6.98
N PRO A 211 -17.84 -2.76 6.84
CA PRO A 211 -16.57 -3.45 6.63
C PRO A 211 -15.91 -3.00 5.33
N SER A 212 -14.60 -3.19 5.24
CA SER A 212 -13.91 -3.06 3.96
C SER A 212 -14.19 -4.28 3.08
N HIS A 213 -14.41 -4.01 1.81
CA HIS A 213 -14.53 -4.99 0.73
C HIS A 213 -13.21 -5.12 -0.04
N ILE A 214 -13.14 -6.09 -0.93
CA ILE A 214 -11.96 -6.27 -1.81
C ILE A 214 -11.75 -5.00 -2.64
N ILE A 215 -10.58 -4.38 -2.48
CA ILE A 215 -10.12 -3.24 -3.29
C ILE A 215 -8.96 -3.62 -4.22
N GLY A 216 -8.45 -4.85 -4.14
CA GLY A 216 -7.45 -5.36 -5.05
C GLY A 216 -7.03 -6.79 -4.72
N VAL A 217 -6.06 -7.29 -5.48
CA VAL A 217 -5.40 -8.57 -5.25
C VAL A 217 -3.88 -8.40 -5.35
N ALA A 218 -3.16 -8.94 -4.38
CA ALA A 218 -1.70 -8.96 -4.40
C ALA A 218 -1.18 -10.00 -5.38
N LEU A 219 0.04 -9.83 -5.89
CA LEU A 219 0.62 -10.75 -6.89
C LEU A 219 0.83 -12.18 -6.38
N ASP A 220 0.77 -12.39 -5.07
CA ASP A 220 0.84 -13.72 -4.45
C ASP A 220 -0.52 -14.42 -4.34
N GLY A 221 -1.60 -13.76 -4.77
CA GLY A 221 -2.96 -14.29 -4.83
C GLY A 221 -3.86 -13.91 -3.64
N PHE A 222 -3.31 -13.30 -2.58
CA PHE A 222 -4.13 -12.88 -1.45
C PHE A 222 -4.88 -11.57 -1.74
N PRO A 223 -6.14 -11.44 -1.27
CA PRO A 223 -6.90 -10.22 -1.47
C PRO A 223 -6.31 -9.02 -0.69
N ILE A 224 -6.62 -7.82 -1.17
CA ILE A 224 -6.26 -6.54 -0.54
C ILE A 224 -7.54 -5.82 -0.13
N TYR A 225 -7.60 -5.39 1.12
CA TYR A 225 -8.72 -4.71 1.75
C TYR A 225 -8.34 -3.31 2.25
N GLY A 226 -9.37 -2.48 2.43
CA GLY A 226 -9.26 -1.22 3.15
C GLY A 226 -9.09 -1.38 4.66
N ALA A 227 -9.17 -0.28 5.40
CA ALA A 227 -8.76 -0.22 6.80
C ALA A 227 -9.74 -0.85 7.82
N ASN A 228 -10.94 -1.28 7.41
CA ASN A 228 -12.00 -1.67 8.36
C ASN A 228 -12.22 -3.19 8.43
N ASP A 229 -12.38 -3.70 9.64
CA ASP A 229 -12.73 -5.10 9.92
C ASP A 229 -14.19 -5.44 9.54
N ILE A 230 -14.58 -6.71 9.71
CA ILE A 230 -15.93 -7.22 9.39
C ILE A 230 -17.08 -6.46 10.08
N ASN A 231 -16.80 -5.75 11.18
CA ASN A 231 -17.78 -4.95 11.93
C ASN A 231 -17.71 -3.45 11.58
N GLY A 232 -16.90 -3.07 10.60
CA GLY A 232 -16.69 -1.68 10.18
C GLY A 232 -15.80 -0.87 11.13
N LYS A 233 -15.01 -1.53 11.98
CA LYS A 233 -14.06 -0.86 12.87
C LYS A 233 -12.68 -0.85 12.23
N ALA A 234 -11.97 0.28 12.34
CA ALA A 234 -10.59 0.38 11.91
C ALA A 234 -9.70 -0.70 12.55
N VAL A 235 -8.96 -1.41 11.72
CA VAL A 235 -7.96 -2.41 12.12
C VAL A 235 -6.77 -1.68 12.74
N ASP A 236 -6.39 -2.08 13.95
CA ASP A 236 -5.22 -1.53 14.62
C ASP A 236 -3.95 -2.12 13.97
N VAL A 237 -3.05 -1.25 13.50
CA VAL A 237 -1.82 -1.65 12.81
C VAL A 237 -0.94 -2.60 13.61
N LYS A 238 -1.03 -2.60 14.95
CA LYS A 238 -0.30 -3.54 15.80
C LYS A 238 -0.77 -4.99 15.68
N ASN A 239 -1.96 -5.20 15.12
CA ASN A 239 -2.53 -6.52 14.88
C ASN A 239 -2.20 -7.04 13.47
N LEU A 240 -1.59 -6.20 12.63
CA LEU A 240 -1.07 -6.61 11.32
C LEU A 240 0.31 -7.24 11.49
N ASP A 241 0.64 -8.19 10.62
CA ASP A 241 1.98 -8.78 10.55
C ASP A 241 3.01 -7.84 9.85
N GLU A 242 4.24 -8.33 9.70
CA GLU A 242 5.34 -7.60 9.06
C GLU A 242 5.05 -7.17 7.61
N CYS A 243 4.09 -7.80 6.94
CA CYS A 243 3.69 -7.55 5.55
C CYS A 243 2.41 -6.73 5.40
N ASN A 244 1.82 -6.22 6.50
CA ASN A 244 0.47 -5.62 6.55
C ASN A 244 -0.67 -6.64 6.37
N GLY A 245 -0.44 -7.91 6.70
CA GLY A 245 -1.43 -8.96 6.65
C GLY A 245 -2.13 -9.25 7.96
N ILE A 246 -3.30 -9.89 7.88
CA ILE A 246 -4.01 -10.49 9.02
C ILE A 246 -4.86 -11.68 8.55
N ASN A 247 -5.06 -12.65 9.43
CA ASN A 247 -6.09 -13.68 9.26
C ASN A 247 -7.36 -13.23 10.01
N SER A 248 -8.41 -12.85 9.29
CA SER A 248 -9.71 -12.53 9.88
C SER A 248 -10.86 -12.68 8.89
N PRO A 249 -12.12 -12.76 9.36
CA PRO A 249 -13.30 -12.68 8.51
C PRO A 249 -13.35 -11.39 7.68
N THR A 250 -13.84 -11.52 6.46
CA THR A 250 -14.17 -10.41 5.54
C THR A 250 -15.55 -10.66 4.92
N PRO A 251 -16.17 -9.67 4.25
CA PRO A 251 -17.47 -9.88 3.61
C PRO A 251 -17.47 -11.02 2.58
N GLU A 252 -16.37 -11.20 1.85
CA GLU A 252 -16.21 -12.23 0.82
C GLU A 252 -15.71 -13.57 1.40
N PHE A 253 -15.10 -13.55 2.59
CA PHE A 253 -14.59 -14.73 3.29
C PHE A 253 -15.04 -14.71 4.77
N PRO A 254 -16.31 -15.05 5.06
CA PRO A 254 -16.88 -14.93 6.41
C PRO A 254 -16.24 -15.91 7.42
N ASP A 255 -15.67 -17.02 6.95
CA ASP A 255 -14.93 -17.97 7.80
C ASP A 255 -13.47 -17.54 8.05
N GLY A 256 -13.05 -16.43 7.44
CA GLY A 256 -11.70 -15.89 7.53
C GLY A 256 -10.79 -16.28 6.38
N VAL A 257 -9.88 -15.36 6.05
CA VAL A 257 -8.82 -15.53 5.06
C VAL A 257 -7.62 -14.71 5.48
N TYR A 258 -6.42 -15.16 5.14
CA TYR A 258 -5.26 -14.28 5.18
C TYR A 258 -5.40 -13.22 4.07
N HIS A 259 -5.31 -11.96 4.42
CA HIS A 259 -5.40 -10.87 3.46
C HIS A 259 -4.56 -9.68 3.90
N TYR A 260 -4.23 -8.82 2.93
CA TYR A 260 -3.52 -7.58 3.21
C TYR A 260 -4.50 -6.45 3.53
N VAL A 261 -4.09 -5.59 4.45
CA VAL A 261 -4.83 -4.41 4.89
C VAL A 261 -4.04 -3.16 4.54
N LEU A 262 -4.69 -2.20 3.90
CA LEU A 262 -4.18 -0.85 3.75
C LEU A 262 -4.81 0.02 4.86
N PRO A 263 -4.10 0.30 5.98
CA PRO A 263 -4.69 0.91 7.17
C PRO A 263 -4.92 2.43 7.06
N GLY A 264 -4.47 3.06 5.96
CA GLY A 264 -4.55 4.51 5.80
C GLY A 264 -3.55 5.29 6.66
N THR A 265 -2.47 4.66 7.12
CA THR A 265 -1.37 5.38 7.76
C THR A 265 -0.47 6.06 6.73
N SER A 266 0.35 7.00 7.20
CA SER A 266 1.35 7.67 6.38
C SER A 266 2.78 7.15 6.57
N ASP A 267 3.01 6.28 7.55
CA ASP A 267 4.31 5.67 7.83
C ASP A 267 4.55 4.42 6.95
N ALA A 268 5.58 3.63 7.28
CA ALA A 268 5.92 2.44 6.51
C ALA A 268 4.80 1.38 6.48
N THR A 269 3.72 1.55 7.25
CA THR A 269 2.51 0.72 7.17
C THR A 269 1.45 1.25 6.22
N SER A 270 1.73 2.27 5.42
CA SER A 270 0.78 2.79 4.43
C SER A 270 0.43 1.75 3.36
N SER A 271 1.37 0.87 3.00
CA SER A 271 1.21 -0.19 2.00
C SER A 271 1.92 -1.50 2.40
N ILE A 272 1.70 -2.53 1.60
CA ILE A 272 2.28 -3.88 1.75
C ILE A 272 3.80 -3.82 1.56
N ARG A 273 4.54 -4.44 2.50
CA ARG A 273 6.03 -4.45 2.51
C ARG A 273 6.63 -5.78 2.06
N CYS A 274 5.85 -6.85 2.08
CA CYS A 274 6.29 -8.18 1.70
C CYS A 274 5.10 -9.07 1.36
N PHE A 275 5.40 -10.23 0.79
CA PHE A 275 4.43 -11.25 0.44
C PHE A 275 4.61 -12.47 1.34
N HIS A 276 3.51 -12.99 1.87
CA HIS A 276 3.46 -14.31 2.49
C HIS A 276 3.22 -15.42 1.46
N GLY A 277 2.69 -15.14 0.27
CA GLY A 277 2.55 -16.15 -0.77
C GLY A 277 3.73 -16.19 -1.75
N LYS A 278 3.63 -17.09 -2.73
CA LYS A 278 4.63 -17.21 -3.80
C LYS A 278 4.33 -16.21 -4.91
N VAL A 279 5.30 -15.35 -5.21
CA VAL A 279 5.26 -14.43 -6.34
C VAL A 279 6.26 -14.88 -7.39
N ASP A 280 5.86 -14.91 -8.66
CA ASP A 280 6.82 -14.89 -9.76
C ASP A 280 7.29 -13.44 -9.93
N THR A 281 8.53 -13.14 -9.58
CA THR A 281 9.04 -11.76 -9.63
C THR A 281 9.33 -11.28 -11.05
N SER A 282 9.33 -12.17 -12.05
CA SER A 282 9.63 -11.82 -13.45
C SER A 282 8.51 -11.02 -14.13
N GLN A 283 7.28 -11.11 -13.62
CA GLN A 283 6.12 -10.33 -14.08
C GLN A 283 6.09 -8.91 -13.51
N ILE A 284 6.96 -8.57 -12.56
CA ILE A 284 6.94 -7.25 -11.94
C ILE A 284 7.71 -6.26 -12.82
N LEU A 285 6.99 -5.29 -13.39
CA LEU A 285 7.61 -4.11 -13.96
C LEU A 285 8.23 -3.31 -12.82
N GLN A 286 9.53 -3.50 -12.62
CA GLN A 286 10.30 -2.63 -11.74
C GLN A 286 10.22 -1.20 -12.27
N MET A 287 10.23 -0.22 -11.37
CA MET A 287 10.61 1.14 -11.77
C MET A 287 11.91 1.02 -12.60
N PRO A 288 11.99 1.66 -13.77
CA PRO A 288 13.25 1.77 -14.49
C PRO A 288 14.28 2.19 -13.47
N ASN A 289 15.44 1.55 -13.50
CA ASN A 289 16.58 2.03 -12.75
C ASN A 289 16.75 3.49 -13.20
N MET A 290 16.28 4.44 -12.39
CA MET A 290 16.54 5.86 -12.57
C MET A 290 18.05 5.89 -12.55
N GLY A 291 18.67 5.91 -13.74
CA GLY A 291 20.09 5.65 -13.89
C GLY A 291 20.86 6.53 -12.93
N PRO A 292 22.10 6.15 -12.56
CA PRO A 292 22.88 6.94 -11.61
C PRO A 292 22.75 8.42 -11.99
N MET A 293 22.35 9.24 -11.01
CA MET A 293 22.08 10.67 -11.16
C MET A 293 23.03 11.24 -12.21
N PRO A 294 22.53 11.90 -13.28
CA PRO A 294 23.42 12.59 -14.19
C PRO A 294 24.27 13.51 -13.37
N ASN A 295 25.57 13.22 -13.31
CA ASN A 295 26.46 13.95 -12.43
C ASN A 295 26.75 15.28 -13.11
N LEU A 296 25.79 16.21 -13.02
CA LEU A 296 25.83 17.49 -13.71
C LEU A 296 27.08 18.26 -13.33
N ALA A 297 27.46 18.22 -12.05
CA ALA A 297 28.72 18.78 -11.57
C ALA A 297 29.95 18.19 -12.28
N THR A 298 30.01 16.86 -12.41
CA THR A 298 31.13 16.17 -13.06
C THR A 298 31.10 16.32 -14.59
N ALA A 299 29.92 16.27 -15.20
CA ALA A 299 29.72 16.48 -16.64
C ALA A 299 30.08 17.91 -17.02
N ALA A 300 29.57 18.91 -16.29
CA ALA A 300 29.90 20.32 -16.49
C ALA A 300 31.40 20.55 -16.31
N LYS A 301 32.01 19.99 -15.27
CA LYS A 301 33.47 20.02 -15.07
C LYS A 301 34.24 19.36 -16.21
N LYS A 302 33.77 18.23 -16.73
CA LYS A 302 34.39 17.51 -17.86
C LYS A 302 34.36 18.34 -19.15
N PHE A 303 33.31 19.13 -19.35
CA PHE A 303 33.16 20.02 -20.50
C PHE A 303 33.72 21.43 -20.26
N GLY A 304 34.23 21.73 -19.07
CA GLY A 304 34.74 23.05 -18.73
C GLY A 304 33.66 24.14 -18.67
N ILE A 305 32.42 23.75 -18.39
CA ILE A 305 31.25 24.64 -18.28
C ILE A 305 30.71 24.63 -16.85
N THR A 306 29.83 25.59 -16.56
CA THR A 306 29.04 25.59 -15.32
C THR A 306 27.83 24.65 -15.42
N GLU A 307 27.32 24.19 -14.28
CA GLU A 307 26.07 23.41 -14.26
C GLU A 307 24.88 24.18 -14.86
N THR A 308 24.84 25.50 -14.68
CA THR A 308 23.82 26.36 -15.30
C THR A 308 23.91 26.31 -16.82
N GLN A 309 25.10 26.46 -17.40
CA GLN A 309 25.30 26.36 -18.85
C GLN A 309 24.95 24.96 -19.39
N LEU A 310 25.24 23.91 -18.62
CA LEU A 310 24.84 22.54 -18.97
C LEU A 310 23.31 22.38 -18.97
N LYS A 311 22.62 22.97 -18.00
CA LYS A 311 21.15 22.98 -17.92
C LYS A 311 20.52 23.80 -19.05
N ASP A 312 21.06 25.00 -19.30
CA ASP A 312 20.60 25.90 -20.37
C ASP A 312 20.71 25.23 -21.75
N ALA A 313 21.70 24.37 -21.95
CA ALA A 313 21.84 23.63 -23.21
C ALA A 313 20.65 22.72 -23.52
N PHE A 314 19.95 22.22 -22.49
CA PHE A 314 18.73 21.42 -22.64
C PHE A 314 17.47 22.28 -22.86
N ASN A 315 17.59 23.61 -22.94
CA ASN A 315 16.47 24.55 -23.18
C ASN A 315 15.25 24.34 -22.26
N ASN A 316 15.45 23.77 -21.07
CA ASN A 316 14.38 23.36 -20.14
C ASN A 316 13.27 22.51 -20.78
N THR A 317 13.55 21.79 -21.87
CA THR A 317 12.56 20.92 -22.50
C THR A 317 12.45 19.61 -21.73
N LEU A 318 11.22 19.20 -21.38
CA LEU A 318 10.91 17.85 -20.90
C LEU A 318 10.08 17.10 -21.95
N PRO A 319 10.53 15.93 -22.45
CA PRO A 319 11.78 15.24 -22.09
C PRO A 319 13.05 15.97 -22.61
N PRO A 320 14.23 15.77 -21.97
CA PRO A 320 15.48 16.39 -22.40
C PRO A 320 15.88 16.00 -23.83
N ASP A 321 16.11 17.00 -24.69
CA ASP A 321 16.63 16.77 -26.04
C ASP A 321 18.17 16.72 -26.01
N PHE A 322 18.71 15.51 -25.86
CA PHE A 322 20.16 15.27 -25.85
C PHE A 322 20.84 15.65 -27.17
N SER A 323 20.12 15.55 -28.30
CA SER A 323 20.67 15.85 -29.61
C SER A 323 20.87 17.36 -29.76
N SER A 324 19.85 18.14 -29.41
CA SER A 324 19.91 19.60 -29.39
C SER A 324 20.88 20.11 -28.32
N ALA A 325 20.87 19.54 -27.12
CA ALA A 325 21.80 19.93 -26.06
C ALA A 325 23.26 19.67 -26.42
N ALA A 326 23.56 18.50 -27.00
CA ALA A 326 24.91 18.19 -27.47
C ALA A 326 25.37 19.16 -28.56
N LYS A 327 24.47 19.50 -29.49
CA LYS A 327 24.73 20.51 -30.53
C LYS A 327 25.00 21.90 -29.93
N ASN A 328 24.22 22.32 -28.93
CA ASN A 328 24.40 23.60 -28.23
C ASN A 328 25.73 23.67 -27.48
N LEU A 329 26.19 22.53 -26.96
CA LEU A 329 27.48 22.39 -26.26
C LEU A 329 28.66 22.14 -27.19
N GLY A 330 28.43 21.94 -28.49
CA GLY A 330 29.47 21.63 -29.47
C GLY A 330 30.12 20.26 -29.29
N ILE A 331 29.41 19.30 -28.70
CA ILE A 331 29.87 17.92 -28.45
C ILE A 331 28.96 16.92 -29.15
N THR A 332 29.34 15.65 -29.20
CA THR A 332 28.45 14.60 -29.70
C THR A 332 27.43 14.19 -28.64
N GLU A 333 26.27 13.71 -29.10
CA GLU A 333 25.22 13.18 -28.22
C GLU A 333 25.75 12.02 -27.35
N ALA A 334 26.60 11.16 -27.92
CA ALA A 334 27.24 10.07 -27.21
C ALA A 334 28.17 10.56 -26.09
N GLU A 335 28.94 11.62 -26.32
CA GLU A 335 29.81 12.22 -25.29
C GLU A 335 29.01 12.86 -24.17
N LEU A 336 27.92 13.56 -24.50
CA LEU A 336 27.00 14.16 -23.54
C LEU A 336 26.36 13.07 -22.66
N ARG A 337 25.80 12.02 -23.28
CA ARG A 337 25.20 10.86 -22.58
C ARG A 337 26.21 10.17 -21.67
N ALA A 338 27.42 9.90 -22.18
CA ALA A 338 28.49 9.27 -21.42
C ALA A 338 28.97 10.13 -20.23
N ALA A 339 29.05 11.45 -20.39
CA ALA A 339 29.41 12.36 -19.30
C ALA A 339 28.32 12.45 -18.22
N LEU A 340 27.07 12.35 -18.66
CA LEU A 340 25.89 12.34 -17.80
C LEU A 340 25.59 10.94 -17.23
N GLY A 341 26.37 9.90 -17.55
CA GLY A 341 26.13 8.56 -17.01
C GLY A 341 24.79 7.94 -17.44
N VAL A 342 24.16 8.47 -18.48
CA VAL A 342 22.90 7.96 -19.05
C VAL A 342 23.19 7.14 -20.30
N LYS A 343 22.44 6.04 -20.49
CA LYS A 343 22.52 5.20 -21.68
C LYS A 343 21.56 5.67 -22.76
#